data_AF-A0A662AR75-F1
#
_entry.id   AF-A0A662AR75-F1
#
_cell.length_a   1.000
_cell.length_b   1.000
_cell.length_c   1.000
_cell.angle_alpha   90.00
_cell.angle_beta   90.00
_cell.angle_gamma   90.00
#
_symmetry.space_group_name_H-M   'P 1'
#
loop_
_entity.id
_entity.type
_entity.pdbx_description
1 polymer ?
#
loop_
_entity_poly.entity_id
_entity_poly.type
_entity_poly.pdbx_seq_one_letter_code
_entity_poly.pdbx_strand_id
1 'polypeptide(L)'
;DFLPDPNEEHHKADMTSWHHVPVHTLARVQYNQDSIMLYWYGDEWLNELLEENRIRIKHESVESADYDRQLLTADTDELQKFLKKYANHPKTAEEIEAIFARGYTDDQEELGIFLKLKPYDGPMP
;
A
#
# COMPACT_ATOMS: atom_id res chain seq x y z
N ASP A 1 0.42 26.28 6.99
CA ASP A 1 0.71 24.96 6.42
C ASP A 1 -0.05 24.77 5.13
N PHE A 2 0.67 24.42 4.07
CA PHE A 2 0.11 24.21 2.74
C PHE A 2 -0.39 22.77 2.63
N LEU A 3 -1.61 22.52 3.12
CA LEU A 3 -2.36 21.34 2.71
C LEU A 3 -3.21 21.77 1.52
N PRO A 4 -2.92 21.32 0.28
CA PRO A 4 -3.64 21.77 -0.88
C PRO A 4 -5.06 21.16 -0.86
N ASP A 5 -6.07 21.99 -1.16
CA ASP A 5 -7.48 21.59 -1.18
C ASP A 5 -7.69 20.51 -2.27
N PRO A 6 -8.14 19.30 -1.91
CA PRO A 6 -8.26 18.18 -2.86
C PRO A 6 -9.26 18.44 -4.01
N ASN A 7 -10.03 19.54 -3.96
CA ASN A 7 -11.00 19.90 -5.00
C ASN A 7 -10.50 20.97 -5.98
N GLU A 8 -9.27 21.48 -5.83
CA GLU A 8 -8.68 22.43 -6.78
C GLU A 8 -7.87 21.72 -7.88
N GLU A 9 -7.83 22.30 -9.09
CA GLU A 9 -6.87 21.89 -10.11
C GLU A 9 -5.45 22.19 -9.60
N HIS A 10 -4.81 21.18 -9.02
CA HIS A 10 -3.42 21.29 -8.60
C HIS A 10 -2.52 21.48 -9.83
N HIS A 11 -2.09 22.71 -10.07
CA HIS A 11 -0.86 22.93 -10.82
C HIS A 11 0.24 22.15 -10.11
N LYS A 12 0.93 21.26 -10.82
CA LYS A 12 2.16 20.61 -10.32
C LYS A 12 3.14 21.73 -9.98
N ALA A 13 3.15 22.17 -8.73
CA ALA A 13 4.12 23.14 -8.26
C ALA A 13 5.49 22.48 -8.44
N ASP A 14 6.33 23.04 -9.32
CA ASP A 14 7.67 22.55 -9.64
C ASP A 14 8.46 22.23 -8.36
N MET A 15 8.27 23.07 -7.34
CA MET A 15 8.84 22.90 -6.00
C MET A 15 8.48 21.59 -5.30
N THR A 16 7.24 21.08 -5.35
CA THR A 16 6.91 19.79 -4.69
C THR A 16 7.47 18.62 -5.49
N SER A 17 7.48 18.73 -6.82
CA SER A 17 7.98 17.66 -7.70
C SER A 17 9.46 17.34 -7.52
N TRP A 18 10.28 18.30 -7.07
CA TRP A 18 11.72 18.10 -6.81
C TRP A 18 12.00 17.32 -5.52
N HIS A 19 11.03 17.24 -4.61
CA HIS A 19 11.19 16.57 -3.31
C HIS A 19 10.56 15.18 -3.27
N HIS A 20 9.97 14.71 -4.38
CA HIS A 20 9.39 13.39 -4.48
C HIS A 20 10.26 12.47 -5.33
N VAL A 21 10.47 11.25 -4.83
CA VAL A 21 11.06 10.16 -5.62
C VAL A 21 9.94 9.47 -6.39
N PRO A 22 10.04 9.29 -7.71
CA PRO A 22 9.07 8.49 -8.46
C PRO A 22 9.17 7.03 -8.01
N VAL A 23 8.08 6.51 -7.44
CA VAL A 23 7.99 5.15 -6.90
C VAL A 23 6.76 4.42 -7.41
N HIS A 24 6.81 3.10 -7.36
CA HIS A 24 5.63 2.25 -7.54
C HIS A 24 5.14 1.77 -6.18
N THR A 25 3.90 2.09 -5.85
CA THR A 25 3.23 1.53 -4.67
C THR A 25 2.57 0.20 -5.03
N LEU A 26 2.64 -0.75 -4.12
CA LEU A 26 2.03 -2.06 -4.27
C LEU A 26 0.88 -2.19 -3.29
N ALA A 27 -0.25 -2.63 -3.79
CA ALA A 27 -1.44 -2.95 -3.01
C ALA A 27 -1.93 -4.33 -3.37
N ARG A 28 -2.51 -5.02 -2.39
CA ARG A 28 -3.22 -6.28 -2.62
C ARG A 28 -4.70 -6.01 -2.74
N VAL A 29 -5.32 -6.69 -3.71
CA VAL A 29 -6.76 -6.67 -3.94
C VAL A 29 -7.32 -8.04 -3.60
N GLN A 30 -8.36 -8.08 -2.76
CA GLN A 30 -9.16 -9.26 -2.53
C GLN A 30 -10.60 -9.03 -2.97
N TYR A 31 -11.15 -10.01 -3.67
CA TYR A 31 -12.53 -10.01 -4.13
C TYR A 31 -13.36 -10.98 -3.30
N ASN A 32 -14.43 -10.46 -2.70
CA ASN A 32 -15.47 -11.21 -2.01
C ASN A 32 -16.79 -11.07 -2.78
N GLN A 33 -17.83 -11.83 -2.40
CA GLN A 33 -19.11 -11.84 -3.13
C GLN A 33 -19.71 -10.44 -3.35
N ASP A 34 -19.69 -9.58 -2.32
CA ASP A 34 -20.30 -8.25 -2.33
C ASP A 34 -19.30 -7.15 -1.95
N SER A 35 -17.99 -7.43 -1.97
CA SER A 35 -16.99 -6.46 -1.53
C SER A 35 -15.63 -6.65 -2.20
N ILE A 36 -14.91 -5.53 -2.32
CA ILE A 36 -13.51 -5.48 -2.71
C ILE A 36 -12.73 -4.88 -1.55
N MET A 37 -11.65 -5.55 -1.17
CA MET A 37 -10.71 -5.07 -0.17
C MET A 37 -9.41 -4.72 -0.87
N LEU A 38 -8.97 -3.46 -0.73
CA LEU A 38 -7.69 -2.97 -1.22
C LEU A 38 -6.86 -2.56 -0.01
N TYR A 39 -5.63 -3.03 0.09
CA TYR A 39 -4.75 -2.67 1.21
C TYR A 39 -3.30 -2.65 0.77
N TRP A 40 -2.52 -1.80 1.45
CA TRP A 40 -1.11 -1.63 1.15
C TRP A 40 -0.33 -2.89 1.50
N TYR A 41 0.68 -3.19 0.68
CA TYR A 41 1.37 -4.45 0.74
C TYR A 41 2.24 -4.58 2.01
N GLY A 42 1.71 -5.24 3.04
CA GLY A 42 2.44 -5.87 4.14
C GLY A 42 3.53 -5.03 4.80
N ASP A 43 3.31 -3.71 4.95
CA ASP A 43 4.34 -2.73 5.27
C ASP A 43 5.09 -3.08 6.57
N GLU A 44 4.38 -3.20 7.69
CA GLU A 44 4.97 -3.48 9.01
C GLU A 44 5.73 -4.83 9.03
N TRP A 45 5.07 -5.91 8.64
CA TRP A 45 5.69 -7.24 8.59
C TRP A 45 6.91 -7.30 7.67
N LEU A 46 6.87 -6.62 6.52
CA LEU A 46 7.98 -6.62 5.57
C LEU A 46 9.15 -5.78 6.08
N ASN A 47 8.87 -4.64 6.71
CA ASN A 47 9.89 -3.79 7.32
C ASN A 47 10.64 -4.56 8.42
N GLU A 48 9.93 -5.27 9.31
CA GLU A 48 10.56 -6.14 10.31
C GLU A 48 11.51 -7.17 9.65
N LEU A 49 11.08 -7.82 8.57
CA LEU A 49 11.91 -8.82 7.90
C LEU A 49 13.16 -8.24 7.21
N LEU A 50 13.09 -6.99 6.76
CA LEU A 50 14.20 -6.26 6.17
C LEU A 50 15.18 -5.83 7.26
N GLU A 51 14.69 -5.27 8.37
CA GLU A 51 15.48 -4.84 9.53
C GLU A 51 16.19 -6.00 10.23
N GLU A 52 15.49 -7.13 10.42
CA GLU A 52 16.07 -8.36 10.97
C GLU A 52 17.00 -9.08 9.99
N ASN A 53 17.19 -8.55 8.78
CA ASN A 53 18.03 -9.11 7.71
C ASN A 53 17.63 -10.56 7.34
N ARG A 54 16.34 -10.87 7.49
CA ARG A 54 15.74 -12.17 7.12
C ARG A 54 15.39 -12.22 5.64
N ILE A 55 15.23 -11.05 5.03
CA ILE A 55 15.09 -10.86 3.59
C ILE A 55 16.33 -10.12 3.10
N ARG A 56 16.94 -10.65 2.03
CA ARG A 56 18.03 -9.98 1.32
C ARG A 56 17.52 -9.53 -0.04
N ILE A 57 17.24 -8.24 -0.14
CA ILE A 57 16.92 -7.52 -1.37
C ILE A 57 17.52 -6.12 -1.23
N LYS A 58 17.95 -5.49 -2.33
CA LYS A 58 18.41 -4.10 -2.27
C LYS A 58 17.27 -3.17 -1.88
N HIS A 59 17.51 -2.38 -0.85
CA HIS A 59 16.58 -1.40 -0.32
C HIS A 59 17.35 -0.27 0.35
N GLU A 60 16.67 0.85 0.55
CA GLU A 60 17.16 2.01 1.30
C GLU A 60 16.15 2.40 2.37
N SER A 61 16.62 2.66 3.59
CA SER A 61 15.79 3.23 4.66
C SER A 61 15.61 4.73 4.42
N VAL A 62 14.37 5.19 4.41
CA VAL A 62 14.01 6.59 4.31
C VAL A 62 13.34 7.00 5.63
N GLU A 63 14.02 7.83 6.40
CA GLU A 63 13.47 8.39 7.64
C GLU A 63 12.29 9.32 7.31
N SER A 64 11.18 9.18 8.04
CA SER A 64 10.02 10.06 7.96
C SER A 64 9.59 10.55 9.34
N ALA A 65 8.74 11.57 9.39
CA ALA A 65 8.26 12.13 10.65
C ALA A 65 7.43 11.13 11.47
N ASP A 66 6.71 10.24 10.78
CA ASP A 66 5.77 9.30 11.41
C ASP A 66 6.35 7.89 11.57
N TYR A 67 7.04 7.37 10.54
CA TYR A 67 7.69 6.06 10.57
C TYR A 67 8.74 5.93 9.46
N ASP A 68 9.79 5.14 9.73
CA ASP A 68 10.81 4.81 8.74
C ASP A 68 10.21 3.92 7.64
N ARG A 69 10.53 4.22 6.39
CA ARG A 69 10.03 3.47 5.22
C ARG A 69 11.15 2.78 4.49
N GLN A 70 10.90 1.56 4.05
CA GLN A 70 11.84 0.81 3.22
C GLN A 70 11.53 1.00 1.73
N LEU A 71 12.44 1.64 1.00
CA LEU A 71 12.34 1.80 -0.44
C LEU A 71 13.09 0.65 -1.13
N LEU A 72 12.37 -0.23 -1.83
CA LEU A 72 13.00 -1.31 -2.59
C LEU A 72 13.67 -0.76 -3.87
N THR A 73 14.96 -1.07 -4.04
CA THR A 73 15.81 -0.52 -5.12
C THR A 73 16.48 -1.62 -5.96
N ALA A 74 16.07 -2.87 -5.79
CA ALA A 74 16.55 -3.99 -6.59
C ALA A 74 16.16 -3.87 -8.08
N ASP A 75 16.82 -4.65 -8.93
CA ASP A 75 16.48 -4.66 -10.35
C ASP A 75 15.08 -5.27 -10.59
N THR A 76 14.52 -5.03 -11.77
CA THR A 76 13.15 -5.46 -12.09
C THR A 76 12.95 -6.98 -11.93
N ASP A 77 13.94 -7.79 -12.31
CA ASP A 77 13.85 -9.24 -12.23
C ASP A 77 13.85 -9.73 -10.77
N GLU A 78 14.70 -9.14 -9.93
CA GLU A 78 14.78 -9.42 -8.50
C GLU A 78 13.51 -8.96 -7.77
N LEU A 79 13.01 -7.74 -8.07
CA LEU A 79 11.75 -7.24 -7.53
C LEU A 79 10.58 -8.17 -7.91
N GLN A 80 10.47 -8.59 -9.17
CA GLN A 80 9.39 -9.50 -9.58
C GLN A 80 9.47 -10.86 -8.88
N LYS A 81 10.68 -11.42 -8.68
CA LYS A 81 10.86 -12.67 -7.93
C LYS A 81 10.48 -12.51 -6.46
N PHE A 82 10.88 -11.39 -5.87
CA PHE A 82 10.55 -11.02 -4.51
C PHE A 82 9.04 -10.92 -4.31
N LEU A 83 8.35 -10.19 -5.19
CA LEU A 83 6.89 -10.07 -5.17
C LEU A 83 6.21 -11.42 -5.35
N LYS A 84 6.63 -12.24 -6.32
CA LYS A 84 6.04 -13.59 -6.48
C LYS A 84 6.19 -14.46 -5.23
N LYS A 85 7.27 -14.29 -4.47
CA LYS A 85 7.55 -15.05 -3.25
C LYS A 85 6.69 -14.61 -2.07
N TYR A 86 6.53 -13.29 -1.88
CA TYR A 86 5.96 -12.74 -0.65
C TYR A 86 4.57 -12.10 -0.82
N ALA A 87 4.14 -11.75 -2.05
CA ALA A 87 2.87 -11.07 -2.34
C ALA A 87 1.66 -11.76 -1.69
N ASN A 88 1.66 -13.09 -1.73
CA ASN A 88 0.57 -13.93 -1.23
C ASN A 88 0.85 -14.55 0.14
N HIS A 89 1.88 -14.11 0.85
CA HIS A 89 2.19 -14.64 2.18
C HIS A 89 1.06 -14.28 3.16
N PRO A 90 0.53 -15.19 3.98
CA PRO A 90 -0.62 -14.91 4.85
C PRO A 90 -0.42 -13.72 5.79
N LYS A 91 0.82 -13.53 6.30
CA LYS A 91 1.17 -12.39 7.16
C LYS A 91 0.97 -11.02 6.51
N THR A 92 0.96 -10.92 5.17
CA THR A 92 0.70 -9.63 4.50
C THR A 92 -0.76 -9.21 4.55
N ALA A 93 -1.67 -10.10 4.97
CA ALA A 93 -3.10 -9.86 5.00
C ALA A 93 -3.74 -10.10 6.37
N GLU A 94 -3.09 -10.84 7.27
CA GLU A 94 -3.66 -11.29 8.55
C GLU A 94 -4.24 -10.15 9.38
N GLU A 95 -3.52 -9.03 9.50
CA GLU A 95 -3.97 -7.87 10.28
C GLU A 95 -5.17 -7.18 9.64
N ILE A 96 -5.12 -6.96 8.32
CA ILE A 96 -6.21 -6.32 7.57
C ILE A 96 -7.46 -7.20 7.56
N GLU A 97 -7.30 -8.51 7.41
CA GLU A 97 -8.40 -9.47 7.49
C GLU A 97 -9.01 -9.51 8.90
N ALA A 98 -8.19 -9.35 9.95
CA ALA A 98 -8.67 -9.26 11.34
C ALA A 98 -9.43 -7.94 11.61
N ILE A 99 -8.94 -6.82 11.06
CA ILE A 99 -9.64 -5.52 11.09
C ILE A 99 -10.98 -5.65 10.38
N PHE A 100 -11.00 -6.24 9.18
CA PHE A 100 -12.21 -6.50 8.42
C PHE A 100 -13.24 -7.32 9.22
N ALA A 101 -12.80 -8.37 9.91
CA ALA A 101 -13.68 -9.22 10.72
C ALA A 101 -14.28 -8.51 11.94
N ARG A 102 -13.60 -7.51 12.50
CA ARG A 102 -14.04 -6.76 13.68
C ARG A 102 -14.90 -5.53 13.34
N GLY A 103 -14.83 -5.07 12.09
CA GLY A 103 -15.42 -3.82 11.63
C GLY A 103 -14.44 -2.65 11.76
N TYR A 104 -14.41 -1.81 10.72
CA TYR A 104 -13.53 -0.64 10.62
C TYR A 104 -13.89 0.43 11.67
N THR A 105 -12.87 1.04 12.29
CA THR A 105 -13.00 2.34 12.98
C THR A 105 -12.37 3.45 12.14
N ASP A 106 -12.82 4.70 12.31
CA ASP A 106 -12.32 5.86 11.56
C ASP A 106 -10.79 6.04 11.69
N ASP A 107 -10.20 5.54 12.78
CA ASP A 107 -8.75 5.59 13.06
C ASP A 107 -7.92 4.63 12.18
N GLN A 108 -8.56 3.78 11.37
CA GLN A 108 -7.93 2.72 10.58
C GLN A 108 -8.00 2.96 9.06
N GLU A 109 -8.53 4.11 8.62
CA GLU A 109 -8.66 4.48 7.20
C GLU A 109 -7.32 4.47 6.45
N GLU A 110 -6.20 4.70 7.13
CA GLU A 110 -4.88 4.73 6.49
C GLU A 110 -4.37 3.35 6.02
N LEU A 111 -4.94 2.26 6.54
CA LEU A 111 -4.45 0.89 6.31
C LEU A 111 -5.02 0.23 5.05
N GLY A 112 -6.11 0.76 4.50
CA GLY A 112 -6.76 0.18 3.33
C GLY A 112 -8.11 0.81 2.98
N ILE A 113 -8.59 0.47 1.78
CA ILE A 113 -9.87 0.90 1.24
C ILE A 113 -10.81 -0.30 1.17
N PHE A 114 -12.00 -0.13 1.73
CA PHE A 114 -13.08 -1.11 1.65
C PHE A 114 -14.20 -0.61 0.75
N LEU A 115 -14.50 -1.37 -0.31
CA LEU A 115 -15.56 -1.05 -1.26
C LEU A 115 -16.65 -2.12 -1.17
N LYS A 116 -17.83 -1.75 -0.65
CA LYS A 116 -19.02 -2.60 -0.73
C LYS A 116 -19.66 -2.46 -2.11
N LEU A 117 -19.73 -3.55 -2.86
CA LEU A 117 -20.34 -3.59 -4.17
C LEU A 117 -21.87 -3.60 -4.03
N LYS A 118 -22.53 -2.74 -4.82
CA LYS A 118 -23.98 -2.81 -5.04
C LYS A 118 -24.24 -3.62 -6.31
N PRO A 119 -25.35 -4.36 -6.41
CA PRO A 119 -25.75 -5.00 -7.66
C PRO A 119 -25.81 -3.95 -8.78
N TYR A 120 -25.21 -4.26 -9.91
CA TYR A 120 -25.24 -3.41 -11.10
C TYR A 120 -26.14 -4.05 -12.15
N ASP A 121 -27.30 -3.45 -12.40
CA ASP A 121 -28.29 -3.92 -13.39
C ASP A 121 -28.22 -3.14 -14.72
N GLY A 122 -27.18 -2.32 -14.92
CA GLY A 122 -26.97 -1.57 -16.16
C GLY A 122 -26.36 -2.41 -17.28
N PRO A 123 -26.36 -1.90 -18.53
CA PRO A 123 -25.68 -2.58 -19.63
C PRO A 123 -24.18 -2.67 -19.35
N MET A 124 -23.56 -3.83 -19.58
CA MET A 124 -22.10 -3.93 -19.51
C MET A 124 -21.46 -3.04 -20.59
N PRO A 125 -20.40 -2.29 -20.24
CA PRO A 125 -19.68 -1.42 -21.18
C PRO A 125 -18.94 -2.22 -22.26
#